data_AF-A0A812YBC2-F1
#
_entry.id   AF-A0A812YBC2-F1
#
_cell.length_a   1.000
_cell.length_b   1.000
_cell.length_c   1.000
_cell.angle_alpha   90.00
_cell.angle_beta   90.00
_cell.angle_gamma   90.00
#
_symmetry.space_group_name_H-M   'P 1'
#
loop_
_entity.id
_entity.type
_entity.pdbx_description
1 polymer ?
#
loop_
_entity_poly.entity_id
_entity_poly.type
_entity_poly.pdbx_seq_one_letter_code
_entity_poly.pdbx_strand_id
1 'polypeptide(L)'
;MDEQQKLMLRLLQEVLVKAQQSSWLPYIRTLPSTFPTLPLWYTEEEKEFLKGTSVDTLLQGAHIANVKDLQAMQSCCEQLDIFTSPPSLEQLRWAASVVASRAFDSSAAGVILAPFADALNHSSAAPHTRMRDCGEQLLFHAERDISAGEEIFNCYGMQGNTQWLLNGGFRDSSRPCDDLLVTPADVVSSALAHMRFCKDETDSADDEEDYLFARLSLLQDFGIGSGSFCISPTDILPDELATMLLVICMTDAEFAKYHQQRAGGADPVIDLGGTEGEELTEALLANLYGCLLRSSHCIHMMRSGVCLYQYVYKNIEKQH
;
A
#
# COMPACT_ATOMS: atom_id res chain seq x y z
N MET A 1 10.71 -1.62 -14.82
CA MET A 1 9.85 -2.79 -14.59
C MET A 1 10.26 -3.47 -13.30
N ASP A 2 9.38 -3.51 -12.33
CA ASP A 2 9.55 -4.25 -11.07
C ASP A 2 9.31 -5.77 -11.26
N GLU A 3 9.50 -6.55 -10.18
CA GLU A 3 9.33 -8.01 -10.20
C GLU A 3 7.88 -8.46 -10.45
N GLN A 4 6.89 -7.70 -9.96
CA GLN A 4 5.48 -8.03 -10.16
C GLN A 4 5.08 -7.84 -11.63
N GLN A 5 5.53 -6.75 -12.25
CA GLN A 5 5.34 -6.46 -13.68
C GLN A 5 6.01 -7.51 -14.56
N LYS A 6 7.20 -8.01 -14.18
CA LYS A 6 7.85 -9.14 -14.87
C LYS A 6 6.99 -10.40 -14.78
N LEU A 7 6.45 -10.71 -13.61
CA LEU A 7 5.57 -11.87 -13.41
C LEU A 7 4.28 -11.75 -14.23
N MET A 8 3.68 -10.55 -14.32
CA MET A 8 2.51 -10.29 -15.17
C MET A 8 2.80 -10.63 -16.64
N LEU A 9 3.90 -10.11 -17.20
CA LEU A 9 4.27 -10.40 -18.59
C LEU A 9 4.59 -11.87 -18.79
N ARG A 10 5.23 -12.53 -17.81
CA ARG A 10 5.49 -13.96 -17.89
C ARG A 10 4.20 -14.77 -17.89
N LEU A 11 3.24 -14.44 -17.04
CA LEU A 11 1.91 -15.06 -17.02
C LEU A 11 1.22 -14.90 -18.39
N LEU A 12 1.23 -13.69 -18.95
CA LEU A 12 0.65 -13.43 -20.27
C LEU A 12 1.37 -14.19 -21.39
N GLN A 13 2.68 -14.39 -21.30
CA GLN A 13 3.42 -15.21 -22.27
C GLN A 13 2.97 -16.67 -22.22
N GLU A 14 2.78 -17.23 -21.02
CA GLU A 14 2.25 -18.60 -20.86
C GLU A 14 0.83 -18.72 -21.40
N VAL A 15 -0.03 -17.71 -21.15
CA VAL A 15 -1.44 -17.71 -21.56
C VAL A 15 -1.63 -17.47 -23.07
N LEU A 16 -1.00 -16.44 -23.62
CA LEU A 16 -1.27 -15.92 -24.97
C LEU A 16 -0.36 -16.54 -26.04
N VAL A 17 0.91 -16.79 -25.70
CA VAL A 17 1.91 -17.25 -26.69
C VAL A 17 2.03 -18.77 -26.65
N LYS A 18 2.31 -19.34 -25.47
CA LYS A 18 2.43 -20.79 -25.32
C LYS A 18 1.06 -21.47 -25.36
N ALA A 19 0.04 -20.84 -24.79
CA ALA A 19 -1.35 -21.29 -24.83
C ALA A 19 -1.48 -22.78 -24.48
N GLN A 20 -1.95 -23.62 -25.42
CA GLN A 20 -2.14 -25.06 -25.20
C GLN A 20 -0.83 -25.84 -24.98
N GLN A 21 0.31 -25.25 -25.32
CA GLN A 21 1.64 -25.85 -25.14
C GLN A 21 2.28 -25.48 -23.79
N SER A 22 1.63 -24.63 -22.98
CA SER A 22 2.16 -24.26 -21.66
C SER A 22 2.13 -25.46 -20.71
N SER A 23 3.25 -25.75 -20.06
CA SER A 23 3.32 -26.70 -18.95
C SER A 23 2.49 -26.25 -17.74
N TRP A 24 2.21 -24.96 -17.63
CA TRP A 24 1.41 -24.35 -16.57
C TRP A 24 -0.08 -24.28 -16.90
N LEU A 25 -0.50 -24.78 -18.07
CA LEU A 25 -1.90 -24.76 -18.50
C LEU A 25 -2.89 -25.34 -17.46
N PRO A 26 -2.58 -26.44 -16.72
CA PRO A 26 -3.48 -26.93 -15.68
C PRO A 26 -3.72 -25.90 -14.56
N TYR A 27 -2.69 -25.19 -14.13
CA TYR A 27 -2.79 -24.12 -13.13
C TYR A 27 -3.49 -22.88 -13.70
N ILE A 28 -3.13 -22.46 -14.91
CA ILE A 28 -3.76 -21.30 -15.57
C ILE A 28 -5.28 -21.48 -15.66
N ARG A 29 -5.76 -22.71 -15.89
CA ARG A 29 -7.19 -23.03 -15.94
C ARG A 29 -7.91 -22.93 -14.59
N THR A 30 -7.19 -22.94 -13.46
CA THR A 30 -7.78 -22.74 -12.12
C THR A 30 -7.84 -21.28 -11.72
N LEU A 31 -7.15 -20.39 -12.44
CA LEU A 31 -7.20 -18.96 -12.15
C LEU A 31 -8.58 -18.36 -12.48
N PRO A 32 -9.06 -17.37 -11.70
CA PRO A 32 -10.27 -16.64 -12.02
C PRO A 32 -10.17 -15.93 -13.37
N SER A 33 -11.24 -16.01 -14.16
CA SER A 33 -11.35 -15.27 -15.42
C SER A 33 -11.73 -13.80 -15.22
N THR A 34 -12.38 -13.46 -14.10
CA THR A 34 -12.84 -12.11 -13.76
C THR A 34 -12.58 -11.79 -12.29
N PHE A 35 -12.51 -10.49 -11.97
CA PHE A 35 -12.29 -9.98 -10.62
C PHE A 35 -13.23 -8.81 -10.30
N PRO A 36 -14.56 -9.04 -10.27
CA PRO A 36 -15.54 -7.97 -10.14
C PRO A 36 -15.44 -7.21 -8.81
N THR A 37 -14.86 -7.81 -7.77
CA THR A 37 -14.73 -7.18 -6.45
C THR A 37 -13.46 -6.37 -6.28
N LEU A 38 -12.51 -6.46 -7.22
CA LEU A 38 -11.31 -5.64 -7.21
C LEU A 38 -11.63 -4.22 -7.71
N PRO A 39 -11.25 -3.16 -6.98
CA PRO A 39 -11.50 -1.78 -7.39
C PRO A 39 -10.97 -1.42 -8.78
N LEU A 40 -9.95 -2.13 -9.25
CA LEU A 40 -9.41 -2.01 -10.61
C LEU A 40 -10.45 -2.29 -11.72
N TRP A 41 -11.48 -3.07 -11.41
CA TRP A 41 -12.55 -3.46 -12.33
C TRP A 41 -13.87 -2.72 -12.07
N TYR A 42 -13.88 -1.80 -11.11
CA TYR A 42 -15.07 -1.02 -10.81
C TYR A 42 -15.44 -0.09 -11.96
N THR A 43 -16.74 0.06 -12.15
CA THR A 43 -17.34 1.11 -12.97
C THR A 43 -17.05 2.49 -12.39
N GLU A 44 -17.21 3.54 -13.19
CA GLU A 44 -17.05 4.92 -12.69
C GLU A 44 -18.05 5.26 -11.58
N GLU A 45 -19.26 4.68 -11.63
CA GLU A 45 -20.27 4.82 -10.56
C GLU A 45 -19.79 4.16 -9.26
N GLU A 46 -19.18 2.97 -9.33
CA GLU A 46 -18.63 2.29 -8.16
C GLU A 46 -17.40 3.01 -7.58
N LYS A 47 -16.55 3.59 -8.44
CA LYS A 47 -15.41 4.39 -8.02
C LYS A 47 -15.83 5.69 -7.33
N GLU A 48 -16.99 6.25 -7.66
CA GLU A 48 -17.52 7.44 -6.96
C GLU A 48 -17.63 7.20 -5.46
N PHE A 49 -17.96 5.98 -5.05
CA PHE A 49 -18.07 5.61 -3.63
C PHE A 49 -16.73 5.47 -2.92
N LEU A 50 -15.63 5.35 -3.67
CA LEU A 50 -14.29 5.30 -3.11
C LEU A 50 -13.70 6.70 -2.92
N LYS A 51 -14.29 7.74 -3.53
CA LYS A 51 -13.69 9.09 -3.52
C LYS A 51 -13.40 9.58 -2.10
N GLY A 52 -12.16 10.03 -1.90
CA GLY A 52 -11.69 10.52 -0.60
C GLY A 52 -11.37 9.44 0.42
N THR A 53 -11.42 8.16 0.05
CA THR A 53 -10.85 7.06 0.84
C THR A 53 -9.40 6.81 0.45
N SER A 54 -8.63 6.14 1.33
CA SER A 54 -7.27 5.72 1.00
C SER A 54 -7.19 4.82 -0.25
N VAL A 55 -8.25 4.07 -0.57
CA VAL A 55 -8.30 3.23 -1.78
C VAL A 55 -8.28 4.09 -3.04
N ASP A 56 -9.02 5.20 -3.06
CA ASP A 56 -9.05 6.13 -4.20
C ASP A 56 -7.67 6.76 -4.44
N THR A 57 -7.01 7.23 -3.38
CA THR A 57 -5.64 7.77 -3.47
C THR A 57 -4.66 6.72 -4.02
N LEU A 58 -4.71 5.49 -3.52
CA LEU A 58 -3.79 4.43 -3.94
C LEU A 58 -4.05 3.97 -5.38
N LEU A 59 -5.31 3.93 -5.84
CA LEU A 59 -5.66 3.60 -7.22
C LEU A 59 -5.15 4.64 -8.22
N GLN A 60 -5.10 5.91 -7.84
CA GLN A 60 -4.57 6.99 -8.69
C GLN A 60 -3.03 7.00 -8.74
N GLY A 61 -2.38 6.43 -7.72
CA GLY A 61 -0.93 6.41 -7.53
C GLY A 61 -0.29 5.04 -7.79
N ALA A 62 0.35 4.48 -6.75
CA ALA A 62 1.30 3.37 -6.81
C ALA A 62 0.68 1.95 -6.89
N HIS A 63 -0.47 1.80 -7.55
CA HIS A 63 -1.06 0.47 -7.75
C HIS A 63 -0.38 -0.27 -8.91
N ILE A 64 -0.12 -1.58 -8.77
CA ILE A 64 0.48 -2.46 -9.81
C ILE A 64 -0.21 -2.35 -11.19
N ALA A 65 -1.49 -1.98 -11.18
CA ALA A 65 -2.30 -1.82 -12.38
C ALA A 65 -2.64 -0.35 -12.69
N ASN A 66 -1.79 0.61 -12.30
CA ASN A 66 -1.96 2.00 -12.72
C ASN A 66 -2.05 2.05 -14.25
N VAL A 67 -3.07 2.74 -14.77
CA VAL A 67 -3.35 2.82 -16.22
C VAL A 67 -2.13 3.32 -17.00
N LYS A 68 -1.35 4.26 -16.46
CA LYS A 68 -0.13 4.78 -17.09
C LYS A 68 0.92 3.69 -17.24
N ASP A 69 1.13 2.88 -16.20
CA ASP A 69 2.11 1.80 -16.21
C ASP A 69 1.67 0.68 -17.15
N LEU A 70 0.37 0.32 -17.16
CA LEU A 70 -0.16 -0.67 -18.10
C LEU A 70 -0.02 -0.19 -19.56
N GLN A 71 -0.26 1.09 -19.83
CA GLN A 71 -0.04 1.67 -21.16
C GLN A 71 1.43 1.65 -21.55
N ALA A 72 2.34 2.02 -20.64
CA ALA A 72 3.77 1.95 -20.88
C ALA A 72 4.22 0.50 -21.17
N MET A 73 3.73 -0.47 -20.40
CA MET A 73 4.00 -1.90 -20.63
C MET A 73 3.48 -2.36 -21.99
N GLN A 74 2.27 -1.96 -22.38
CA GLN A 74 1.71 -2.27 -23.69
C GLN A 74 2.59 -1.73 -24.82
N SER A 75 2.98 -0.46 -24.75
CA SER A 75 3.89 0.16 -25.74
C SER A 75 5.26 -0.49 -25.77
N CYS A 76 5.81 -0.92 -24.63
CA CYS A 76 7.04 -1.71 -24.61
C CYS A 76 6.86 -3.06 -25.32
N CYS A 77 5.74 -3.75 -25.10
CA CYS A 77 5.44 -5.02 -25.77
C CYS A 77 5.24 -4.87 -27.28
N GLU A 78 4.82 -3.70 -27.78
CA GLU A 78 4.75 -3.40 -29.22
C GLU A 78 6.13 -3.32 -29.88
N GLN A 79 7.15 -2.90 -29.12
CA GLN A 79 8.52 -2.74 -29.62
C GLN A 79 9.35 -4.02 -29.48
N LEU A 80 8.87 -4.99 -28.70
CA LEU A 80 9.59 -6.21 -28.36
C LEU A 80 8.91 -7.42 -29.00
N ASP A 81 9.68 -8.26 -29.68
CA ASP A 81 9.19 -9.51 -30.29
C ASP A 81 9.01 -10.64 -29.26
N ILE A 82 8.35 -10.32 -28.14
CA ILE A 82 8.07 -11.25 -27.03
C ILE A 82 6.69 -11.88 -27.19
N PHE A 83 5.75 -11.14 -27.79
CA PHE A 83 4.38 -11.57 -28.03
C PHE A 83 4.08 -11.56 -29.52
N THR A 84 3.34 -12.56 -30.01
CA THR A 84 2.85 -12.59 -31.40
C THR A 84 1.96 -11.39 -31.73
N SER A 85 1.26 -10.87 -30.72
CA SER A 85 0.57 -9.58 -30.75
C SER A 85 0.63 -8.98 -29.34
N PRO A 86 0.80 -7.65 -29.20
CA PRO A 86 0.88 -7.01 -27.89
C PRO A 86 -0.37 -7.31 -27.06
N PRO A 87 -0.24 -7.58 -25.75
CA PRO A 87 -1.41 -7.79 -24.90
C PRO A 87 -2.26 -6.53 -24.84
N SER A 88 -3.59 -6.70 -24.76
CA SER A 88 -4.51 -5.58 -24.56
C SER A 88 -4.40 -5.02 -23.14
N LEU A 89 -4.87 -3.78 -22.92
CA LEU A 89 -4.95 -3.21 -21.56
C LEU A 89 -5.81 -4.07 -20.63
N GLU A 90 -6.85 -4.74 -21.14
CA GLU A 90 -7.69 -5.64 -20.36
C GLU A 90 -6.92 -6.91 -19.95
N GLN A 91 -6.11 -7.48 -20.84
CA GLN A 91 -5.25 -8.63 -20.53
C GLN A 91 -4.18 -8.27 -19.51
N LEU A 92 -3.56 -7.10 -19.65
CA LEU A 92 -2.60 -6.58 -18.68
C LEU A 92 -3.27 -6.34 -17.31
N ARG A 93 -4.48 -5.76 -17.29
CA ARG A 93 -5.27 -5.57 -16.07
C ARG A 93 -5.62 -6.90 -15.40
N TRP A 94 -5.98 -7.92 -16.19
CA TRP A 94 -6.24 -9.27 -15.68
C TRP A 94 -4.99 -9.90 -15.07
N ALA A 95 -3.84 -9.80 -15.75
CA ALA A 95 -2.58 -10.30 -15.21
C ALA A 95 -2.17 -9.59 -13.92
N ALA A 96 -2.33 -8.26 -13.86
CA ALA A 96 -2.10 -7.49 -12.64
C ALA A 96 -3.01 -7.94 -11.49
N SER A 97 -4.28 -8.24 -11.79
CA SER A 97 -5.25 -8.74 -10.80
C SER A 97 -4.87 -10.11 -10.26
N VAL A 98 -4.40 -11.02 -11.13
CA VAL A 98 -3.89 -12.32 -10.71
C VAL A 98 -2.66 -12.13 -9.81
N VAL A 99 -1.69 -11.33 -10.22
CA VAL A 99 -0.46 -11.11 -9.44
C VAL A 99 -0.74 -10.44 -8.10
N ALA A 100 -1.55 -9.38 -8.07
CA ALA A 100 -1.92 -8.66 -6.85
C ALA A 100 -2.62 -9.56 -5.81
N SER A 101 -3.46 -10.49 -6.28
CA SER A 101 -4.30 -11.31 -5.40
C SER A 101 -3.69 -12.66 -5.01
N ARG A 102 -2.72 -13.18 -5.77
CA ARG A 102 -2.26 -14.59 -5.67
C ARG A 102 -0.75 -14.77 -5.59
N ALA A 103 0.03 -13.72 -5.82
CA ALA A 103 1.48 -13.84 -5.79
C ALA A 103 2.02 -13.96 -4.36
N PHE A 104 3.15 -14.65 -4.24
CA PHE A 104 3.93 -14.79 -3.02
C PHE A 104 5.31 -14.20 -3.25
N ASP A 105 5.86 -13.58 -2.21
CA ASP A 105 7.28 -13.27 -2.16
C ASP A 105 8.09 -14.55 -1.93
N SER A 106 9.17 -14.70 -2.67
CA SER A 106 10.13 -15.79 -2.55
C SER A 106 11.54 -15.21 -2.48
N SER A 107 12.26 -15.66 -1.47
CA SER A 107 13.67 -15.34 -1.26
C SER A 107 14.59 -15.78 -2.41
N ALA A 108 14.19 -16.82 -3.16
CA ALA A 108 14.98 -17.38 -4.25
C ALA A 108 14.59 -16.82 -5.63
N ALA A 109 13.34 -16.40 -5.81
CA ALA A 109 12.77 -16.08 -7.13
C ALA A 109 12.08 -14.70 -7.20
N GLY A 110 12.16 -13.89 -6.15
CA GLY A 110 11.51 -12.58 -6.10
C GLY A 110 10.01 -12.72 -5.87
N VAL A 111 9.21 -12.65 -6.93
CA VAL A 111 7.74 -12.76 -6.84
C VAL A 111 7.28 -13.94 -7.69
N ILE A 112 6.46 -14.81 -7.12
CA ILE A 112 6.03 -16.06 -7.78
C ILE A 112 4.52 -16.28 -7.67
N LEU A 113 3.98 -17.04 -8.63
CA LEU A 113 2.69 -17.69 -8.50
C LEU A 113 2.92 -19.14 -8.05
N ALA A 114 2.31 -19.55 -6.95
CA ALA A 114 2.47 -20.87 -6.36
C ALA A 114 1.15 -21.65 -6.43
N PRO A 115 0.97 -22.55 -7.44
CA PRO A 115 -0.25 -23.34 -7.56
C PRO A 115 -0.56 -24.10 -6.27
N PHE A 116 -1.86 -24.24 -5.96
CA PHE A 116 -2.41 -24.82 -4.72
C PHE A 116 -2.21 -23.95 -3.48
N ALA A 117 -1.03 -23.35 -3.29
CA ALA A 117 -0.79 -22.43 -2.19
C ALA A 117 -1.70 -21.20 -2.29
N ASP A 118 -1.89 -20.67 -3.51
CA ASP A 118 -2.74 -19.52 -3.81
C ASP A 118 -4.26 -19.80 -3.79
N ALA A 119 -4.66 -21.03 -3.46
CA ALA A 119 -6.07 -21.43 -3.34
C ALA A 119 -6.60 -21.30 -1.90
N LEU A 120 -5.72 -21.18 -0.90
CA LEU A 120 -6.08 -21.06 0.51
C LEU A 120 -6.54 -19.65 0.82
N ASN A 121 -7.78 -19.46 1.29
CA ASN A 121 -8.32 -18.15 1.63
C ASN A 121 -7.65 -17.52 2.87
N HIS A 122 -7.78 -16.20 3.00
CA HIS A 122 -7.23 -15.44 4.12
C HIS A 122 -8.07 -15.55 5.41
N SER A 123 -7.41 -15.68 6.55
CA SER A 123 -7.97 -15.33 7.87
C SER A 123 -6.89 -14.77 8.78
N SER A 124 -7.11 -13.59 9.36
CA SER A 124 -6.18 -13.03 10.35
C SER A 124 -6.46 -13.47 11.79
N ALA A 125 -7.71 -13.86 12.11
CA ALA A 125 -8.10 -14.28 13.46
C ALA A 125 -7.67 -15.71 13.81
N ALA A 126 -7.77 -16.63 12.86
CA ALA A 126 -7.46 -18.04 13.08
C ALA A 126 -6.97 -18.73 11.80
N PRO A 127 -5.79 -18.33 11.26
CA PRO A 127 -5.18 -19.07 10.18
C PRO A 127 -4.84 -20.49 10.63
N HIS A 128 -5.04 -21.45 9.74
CA HIS A 128 -4.72 -22.86 9.98
C HIS A 128 -3.27 -23.17 9.65
N THR A 129 -2.70 -22.39 8.74
CA THR A 129 -1.38 -22.67 8.18
C THR A 129 -0.35 -21.64 8.58
N ARG A 130 0.87 -22.11 8.84
CA ARG A 130 2.09 -21.29 8.82
C ARG A 130 2.90 -21.64 7.59
N MET A 131 3.12 -20.65 6.74
CA MET A 131 3.97 -20.78 5.56
C MET A 131 5.44 -20.58 5.92
N ARG A 132 6.33 -21.36 5.31
CA ARG A 132 7.78 -21.16 5.31
C ARG A 132 8.31 -21.26 3.88
N ASP A 133 8.98 -20.20 3.42
CA ASP A 133 9.76 -20.26 2.19
C ASP A 133 11.12 -20.94 2.47
N CYS A 134 11.41 -22.01 1.75
CA CYS A 134 12.66 -22.76 1.81
C CYS A 134 13.52 -22.56 0.55
N GLY A 135 13.21 -21.55 -0.26
CA GLY A 135 13.90 -21.22 -1.52
C GLY A 135 13.40 -22.06 -2.69
N GLU A 136 13.57 -23.38 -2.62
CA GLU A 136 13.09 -24.30 -3.67
C GLU A 136 11.61 -24.66 -3.51
N GLN A 137 11.03 -24.47 -2.32
CA GLN A 137 9.68 -24.89 -1.97
C GLN A 137 9.04 -23.93 -0.97
N LEU A 138 7.73 -23.72 -1.12
CA LEU A 138 6.89 -23.15 -0.07
C LEU A 138 6.25 -24.27 0.74
N LEU A 139 6.56 -24.33 2.04
CA LEU A 139 6.00 -25.32 2.97
C LEU A 139 4.87 -24.70 3.78
N PHE A 140 3.71 -25.36 3.79
CA PHE A 140 2.56 -24.97 4.61
C PHE A 140 2.39 -26.00 5.73
N HIS A 141 2.60 -25.56 6.97
CA HIS A 141 2.41 -26.39 8.16
C HIS A 141 1.06 -26.10 8.79
N ALA A 142 0.27 -27.13 9.06
CA ALA A 142 -0.92 -26.99 9.88
C ALA A 142 -0.49 -26.69 11.34
N GLU A 143 -1.00 -25.60 11.90
CA GLU A 143 -0.70 -25.16 13.26
C GLU A 143 -1.63 -25.84 14.30
N ARG A 144 -2.66 -26.53 13.82
CA ARG A 144 -3.60 -27.30 14.64
C ARG A 144 -4.19 -28.46 13.85
N ASP A 145 -4.88 -29.35 14.55
CA ASP A 145 -5.74 -30.35 13.92
C ASP A 145 -6.87 -29.66 13.13
N ILE A 146 -7.10 -30.13 11.90
CA ILE A 146 -8.11 -29.61 10.97
C ILE A 146 -9.13 -30.72 10.71
N SER A 147 -10.41 -30.44 10.93
CA SER A 147 -11.46 -31.45 10.77
C SER A 147 -11.76 -31.73 9.30
N ALA A 148 -12.18 -32.96 8.99
CA ALA A 148 -12.62 -33.27 7.63
C ALA A 148 -13.83 -32.41 7.22
N GLY A 149 -13.73 -31.75 6.07
CA GLY A 149 -14.75 -30.81 5.58
C GLY A 149 -14.61 -29.37 6.08
N GLU A 150 -13.65 -29.09 6.97
CA GLU A 150 -13.28 -27.73 7.37
C GLU A 150 -12.45 -27.05 6.27
N GLU A 151 -12.75 -25.78 6.00
CA GLU A 151 -11.96 -24.96 5.08
C GLU A 151 -10.61 -24.62 5.70
N ILE A 152 -9.55 -24.71 4.91
CA ILE A 152 -8.19 -24.39 5.33
C ILE A 152 -7.89 -22.94 4.96
N PHE A 153 -7.66 -22.12 5.98
CA PHE A 153 -7.29 -20.71 5.82
C PHE A 153 -5.79 -20.49 6.03
N ASN A 154 -5.21 -19.64 5.20
CA ASN A 154 -3.86 -19.09 5.36
C ASN A 154 -3.90 -17.65 5.91
N CYS A 155 -2.76 -17.15 6.37
CA CYS A 155 -2.58 -15.72 6.64
C CYS A 155 -1.76 -15.10 5.50
N TYR A 156 -2.27 -14.03 4.89
CA TYR A 156 -1.61 -13.34 3.76
C TYR A 156 -0.63 -12.26 4.27
N GLY A 157 -0.50 -12.11 5.59
CA GLY A 157 0.24 -11.04 6.24
C GLY A 157 -0.66 -10.17 7.11
N MET A 158 -0.04 -9.17 7.74
CA MET A 158 -0.72 -8.21 8.58
C MET A 158 -0.95 -6.93 7.78
N GLN A 159 -2.03 -6.89 7.00
CA GLN A 159 -2.45 -5.70 6.28
C GLN A 159 -3.85 -5.27 6.73
N GLY A 160 -4.18 -3.99 6.54
CA GLY A 160 -5.49 -3.42 6.81
C GLY A 160 -6.49 -3.70 5.68
N ASN A 161 -7.78 -3.50 5.97
CA ASN A 161 -8.87 -3.75 5.01
C ASN A 161 -8.78 -2.91 3.72
N THR A 162 -8.14 -1.74 3.77
CA THR A 162 -7.82 -0.94 2.58
C THR A 162 -6.96 -1.72 1.58
N GLN A 163 -5.92 -2.40 2.07
CA GLN A 163 -5.01 -3.17 1.23
C GLN A 163 -5.67 -4.47 0.72
N TRP A 164 -6.47 -5.13 1.55
CA TRP A 164 -7.22 -6.32 1.15
C TRP A 164 -8.27 -6.03 0.09
N LEU A 165 -8.95 -4.88 0.17
CA LEU A 165 -9.87 -4.46 -0.86
C LEU A 165 -9.11 -4.16 -2.16
N LEU A 166 -8.01 -3.41 -2.08
CA LEU A 166 -7.23 -3.00 -3.24
C LEU A 166 -6.63 -4.18 -4.01
N ASN A 167 -5.99 -5.13 -3.30
CA ASN A 167 -5.22 -6.22 -3.92
C ASN A 167 -5.99 -7.55 -4.00
N GLY A 168 -6.91 -7.80 -3.07
CA GLY A 168 -7.64 -9.05 -2.95
C GLY A 168 -9.12 -8.95 -3.29
N GLY A 169 -9.69 -7.75 -3.31
CA GLY A 169 -11.11 -7.53 -3.61
C GLY A 169 -12.02 -8.05 -2.49
N PHE A 170 -11.54 -8.05 -1.25
CA PHE A 170 -12.32 -8.50 -0.10
C PHE A 170 -11.98 -7.69 1.17
N ARG A 171 -12.81 -7.86 2.19
CA ARG A 171 -12.63 -7.33 3.54
C ARG A 171 -12.47 -8.51 4.50
N ASP A 172 -11.49 -8.46 5.39
CA ASP A 172 -11.45 -9.35 6.55
C ASP A 172 -12.42 -8.80 7.61
N SER A 173 -13.52 -9.54 7.85
CA SER A 173 -14.55 -9.18 8.82
C SER A 173 -14.08 -9.31 10.27
N SER A 174 -12.99 -10.04 10.52
CA SER A 174 -12.43 -10.21 11.86
C SER A 174 -11.59 -9.01 12.32
N ARG A 175 -11.25 -8.09 11.39
CA ARG A 175 -10.54 -6.84 11.71
C ARG A 175 -11.46 -5.62 11.55
N PRO A 176 -11.43 -4.67 12.49
CA PRO A 176 -12.06 -3.37 12.30
C PRO A 176 -11.53 -2.71 11.02
N CYS A 177 -12.38 -1.96 10.33
CA CYS A 177 -11.99 -1.21 9.15
C CYS A 177 -11.64 0.23 9.55
N ASP A 178 -10.79 0.34 10.57
CA ASP A 178 -10.45 1.60 11.22
C ASP A 178 -9.01 2.05 10.91
N ASP A 179 -8.34 1.31 10.01
CA ASP A 179 -7.00 1.62 9.53
C ASP A 179 -7.07 2.66 8.41
N LEU A 180 -6.52 3.85 8.66
CA LEU A 180 -6.42 4.93 7.69
C LEU A 180 -4.99 4.98 7.15
N LEU A 181 -4.83 4.77 5.85
CA LEU A 181 -3.52 4.91 5.22
C LEU A 181 -3.29 6.37 4.84
N VAL A 182 -2.14 6.89 5.27
CA VAL A 182 -1.64 8.24 4.95
C VAL A 182 -0.41 8.06 4.06
N THR A 183 -0.45 8.57 2.84
CA THR A 183 0.69 8.48 1.92
C THR A 183 1.73 9.56 2.23
N PRO A 184 3.00 9.40 1.85
CA PRO A 184 4.00 10.47 1.95
C PRO A 184 3.56 11.77 1.28
N ALA A 185 2.81 11.68 0.17
CA ALA A 185 2.25 12.84 -0.51
C ALA A 185 1.21 13.58 0.33
N ASP A 186 0.39 12.86 1.11
CA ASP A 186 -0.57 13.47 2.05
C ASP A 186 0.16 14.22 3.17
N VAL A 187 1.27 13.66 3.66
CA VAL A 187 2.11 14.30 4.68
C VAL A 187 2.71 15.61 4.16
N VAL A 188 3.30 15.57 2.96
CA VAL A 188 3.85 16.77 2.30
C VAL A 188 2.76 17.81 2.05
N SER A 189 1.58 17.40 1.57
CA SER A 189 0.44 18.29 1.33
C SER A 189 -0.04 18.96 2.62
N SER A 190 -0.15 18.19 3.70
CA SER A 190 -0.52 18.67 5.03
C SER A 190 0.50 19.68 5.58
N ALA A 191 1.80 19.39 5.44
CA ALA A 191 2.87 20.27 5.88
C ALA A 191 2.91 21.57 5.07
N LEU A 192 2.78 21.50 3.73
CA LEU A 192 2.68 22.67 2.86
C LEU A 192 1.48 23.55 3.23
N ALA A 193 0.31 22.95 3.47
CA ALA A 193 -0.88 23.67 3.88
C ALA A 193 -0.69 24.40 5.22
N HIS A 194 0.08 23.81 6.15
CA HIS A 194 0.41 24.43 7.43
C HIS A 194 1.45 25.55 7.28
N MET A 195 2.54 25.32 6.56
CA MET A 195 3.56 26.34 6.30
C MET A 195 2.96 27.57 5.64
N ARG A 196 2.10 27.39 4.62
CA ARG A 196 1.40 28.50 3.94
C ARG A 196 0.40 29.23 4.83
N PHE A 197 -0.14 28.57 5.85
CA PHE A 197 -1.00 29.23 6.82
C PHE A 197 -0.20 30.06 7.83
N CYS A 198 1.01 29.62 8.18
CA CYS A 198 1.90 30.31 9.11
C CYS A 198 2.74 31.42 8.46
N LYS A 199 2.87 31.43 7.12
CA LYS A 199 3.62 32.44 6.38
C LYS A 199 2.88 33.77 6.24
N ASP A 200 3.64 34.87 6.30
CA ASP A 200 3.26 36.18 5.75
C ASP A 200 3.65 36.25 4.25
N GLU A 201 3.01 37.12 3.45
CA GLU A 201 3.01 37.16 1.96
C GLU A 201 4.38 37.28 1.22
N THR A 202 5.52 37.19 1.90
CA THR A 202 6.85 37.60 1.39
C THR A 202 7.81 36.50 0.91
N ASP A 203 7.49 35.21 1.08
CA ASP A 203 8.40 34.13 0.68
C ASP A 203 8.18 33.67 -0.78
N SER A 204 9.28 33.36 -1.49
CA SER A 204 9.23 32.88 -2.87
C SER A 204 8.91 31.37 -2.96
N ALA A 205 8.29 30.94 -4.07
CA ALA A 205 7.92 29.54 -4.28
C ALA A 205 9.12 28.61 -4.50
N ASP A 206 10.21 29.13 -5.08
CA ASP A 206 11.42 28.35 -5.38
C ASP A 206 12.15 27.95 -4.07
N ASP A 207 12.10 28.81 -3.04
CA ASP A 207 12.69 28.52 -1.72
C ASP A 207 11.93 27.39 -0.99
N GLU A 208 10.63 27.17 -1.27
CA GLU A 208 9.83 26.08 -0.68
C GLU A 208 10.24 24.70 -1.23
N GLU A 209 10.50 24.62 -2.53
CA GLU A 209 10.84 23.36 -3.19
C GLU A 209 12.20 22.84 -2.74
N ASP A 210 13.22 23.70 -2.74
CA ASP A 210 14.57 23.35 -2.29
C ASP A 210 14.59 22.93 -0.80
N TYR A 211 13.83 23.65 0.02
CA TYR A 211 13.67 23.37 1.45
C TYR A 211 13.08 21.98 1.71
N LEU A 212 12.01 21.61 0.97
CA LEU A 212 11.37 20.31 1.07
C LEU A 212 12.25 19.20 0.51
N PHE A 213 12.88 19.44 -0.65
CA PHE A 213 13.72 18.45 -1.32
C PHE A 213 14.85 17.95 -0.41
N ALA A 214 15.55 18.86 0.27
CA ALA A 214 16.63 18.51 1.20
C ALA A 214 16.14 17.58 2.34
N ARG A 215 14.96 17.87 2.89
CA ARG A 215 14.36 17.10 3.99
C ARG A 215 13.85 15.74 3.54
N LEU A 216 13.15 15.70 2.41
CA LEU A 216 12.60 14.46 1.85
C LEU A 216 13.70 13.52 1.37
N SER A 217 14.77 14.05 0.76
CA SER A 217 15.92 13.24 0.36
C SER A 217 16.56 12.55 1.56
N LEU A 218 16.75 13.26 2.68
CA LEU A 218 17.31 12.68 3.89
C LEU A 218 16.42 11.59 4.49
N LEU A 219 15.12 11.86 4.58
CA LEU A 219 14.15 10.90 5.11
C LEU A 219 14.12 9.62 4.25
N GLN A 220 14.17 9.79 2.93
CA GLN A 220 14.24 8.68 1.98
C GLN A 220 15.53 7.86 2.16
N ASP A 221 16.67 8.50 2.39
CA ASP A 221 17.94 7.80 2.68
C ASP A 221 17.85 6.96 3.96
N PHE A 222 17.03 7.39 4.93
CA PHE A 222 16.70 6.64 6.14
C PHE A 222 15.56 5.62 5.96
N GLY A 223 14.96 5.54 4.78
CA GLY A 223 13.81 4.67 4.50
C GLY A 223 12.48 5.20 5.01
N ILE A 224 12.45 6.34 5.70
CA ILE A 224 11.21 6.97 6.21
C ILE A 224 10.42 7.55 5.04
N GLY A 225 9.13 7.19 4.94
CA GLY A 225 8.28 7.62 3.84
C GLY A 225 8.47 6.81 2.55
N SER A 226 9.15 5.66 2.59
CA SER A 226 9.19 4.72 1.46
C SER A 226 7.83 4.04 1.20
N GLY A 227 6.97 3.99 2.23
CA GLY A 227 5.62 3.41 2.18
C GLY A 227 4.57 4.35 2.78
N SER A 228 3.31 3.91 2.76
CA SER A 228 2.22 4.63 3.44
C SER A 228 2.24 4.33 4.93
N PHE A 229 1.89 5.33 5.74
CA PHE A 229 1.72 5.22 7.19
C PHE A 229 0.32 4.72 7.52
N CYS A 230 0.18 3.92 8.58
CA CYS A 230 -1.11 3.39 9.02
C CYS A 230 -1.52 4.04 10.35
N ILE A 231 -2.63 4.78 10.34
CA ILE A 231 -3.25 5.32 11.55
C ILE A 231 -4.35 4.36 11.98
N SER A 232 -4.37 3.98 13.26
CA SER A 232 -5.36 3.08 13.84
C SER A 232 -5.85 3.58 15.20
N PRO A 233 -6.96 3.05 15.76
CA PRO A 233 -7.41 3.41 17.11
C PRO A 233 -6.38 3.12 18.21
N THR A 234 -5.47 2.17 18.00
CA THR A 234 -4.40 1.80 18.95
C THR A 234 -3.09 2.55 18.73
N ASP A 235 -2.90 3.12 17.54
CA ASP A 235 -1.71 3.88 17.16
C ASP A 235 -2.14 5.03 16.23
N ILE A 236 -2.45 6.17 16.84
CA ILE A 236 -3.08 7.31 16.17
C ILE A 236 -2.03 8.19 15.46
N LEU A 237 -0.77 8.10 15.88
CA LEU A 237 0.33 8.87 15.33
C LEU A 237 1.61 8.02 15.39
N PRO A 238 1.83 7.16 14.39
CA PRO A 238 3.05 6.34 14.30
C PRO A 238 4.31 7.22 14.30
N ASP A 239 5.38 6.76 14.94
CA ASP A 239 6.60 7.56 15.12
C ASP A 239 7.26 7.93 13.78
N GLU A 240 7.20 7.07 12.76
CA GLU A 240 7.70 7.41 11.42
C GLU A 240 6.90 8.55 10.76
N LEU A 241 5.57 8.54 10.92
CA LEU A 241 4.70 9.62 10.43
C LEU A 241 5.01 10.93 11.16
N ALA A 242 5.14 10.86 12.48
CA ALA A 242 5.53 12.01 13.28
C ALA A 242 6.91 12.53 12.90
N THR A 243 7.89 11.64 12.72
CA THR A 243 9.26 11.98 12.30
C THR A 243 9.26 12.71 10.97
N MET A 244 8.51 12.21 9.98
CA MET A 244 8.39 12.86 8.68
C MET A 244 7.82 14.28 8.81
N LEU A 245 6.74 14.45 9.57
CA LEU A 245 6.12 15.76 9.82
C LEU A 245 7.07 16.72 10.57
N LEU A 246 7.74 16.22 11.61
CA LEU A 246 8.68 16.99 12.42
C LEU A 246 9.85 17.47 11.57
N VAL A 247 10.51 16.59 10.82
CA VAL A 247 11.66 16.92 9.97
C VAL A 247 11.25 17.93 8.89
N ILE A 248 10.06 17.79 8.28
CA ILE A 248 9.53 18.78 7.35
C ILE A 248 9.33 20.15 8.01
N CYS A 249 8.92 20.19 9.28
CA CYS A 249 8.65 21.42 10.02
C CYS A 249 9.87 22.04 10.74
N MET A 250 11.02 21.37 10.73
CA MET A 250 12.24 21.85 11.41
C MET A 250 12.80 23.10 10.73
N THR A 251 13.20 24.09 11.51
CA THR A 251 14.07 25.17 11.02
C THR A 251 15.38 24.60 10.45
N ASP A 252 16.09 25.36 9.63
CA ASP A 252 17.37 24.87 9.06
C ASP A 252 18.41 24.55 10.14
N ALA A 253 18.38 25.25 11.27
CA ALA A 253 19.24 24.97 12.42
C ALA A 253 18.87 23.64 13.10
N GLU A 254 17.58 23.37 13.30
CA GLU A 254 17.08 22.11 13.87
C GLU A 254 17.36 20.94 12.91
N PHE A 255 17.12 21.13 11.61
CA PHE A 255 17.39 20.12 10.59
C PHE A 255 18.88 19.78 10.49
N ALA A 256 19.77 20.78 10.52
CA ALA A 256 21.22 20.55 10.53
C ALA A 256 21.67 19.77 11.77
N LYS A 257 21.10 20.07 12.94
CA LYS A 257 21.37 19.33 14.19
C LYS A 257 20.88 17.88 14.08
N TYR A 258 19.66 17.67 13.61
CA TYR A 258 19.09 16.35 13.39
C TYR A 258 19.95 15.53 12.42
N HIS A 259 20.28 16.08 11.25
CA HIS A 259 21.14 15.44 10.26
C HIS A 259 22.50 15.04 10.85
N GLN A 260 23.13 15.93 11.63
CA GLN A 260 24.41 15.64 12.28
C GLN A 260 24.31 14.51 13.31
N GLN A 261 23.23 14.47 14.10
CA GLN A 261 23.00 13.44 15.10
C GLN A 261 22.79 12.07 14.46
N ARG A 262 21.99 12.00 13.39
CA ARG A 262 21.68 10.74 12.70
C ARG A 262 22.82 10.23 11.82
N ALA A 263 23.64 11.13 11.27
CA ALA A 263 24.87 10.74 10.57
C ALA A 263 25.86 9.94 11.44
N GLY A 264 25.73 10.03 12.78
CA GLY A 264 26.47 9.23 13.75
C GLY A 264 25.96 7.79 13.95
N GLY A 265 24.92 7.36 13.22
CA GLY A 265 24.31 6.04 13.34
C GLY A 265 23.22 5.92 14.41
N ALA A 266 22.68 7.04 14.89
CA ALA A 266 21.50 7.06 15.75
C ALA A 266 20.24 6.67 14.96
N ASP A 267 19.24 6.10 15.65
CA ASP A 267 17.95 5.75 15.03
C ASP A 267 17.34 6.99 14.38
N PRO A 268 16.98 6.97 13.08
CA PRO A 268 16.36 8.13 12.44
C PRO A 268 14.97 8.46 12.99
N VAL A 269 14.26 7.49 13.58
CA VAL A 269 12.91 7.71 14.11
C VAL A 269 12.98 8.53 15.41
N ILE A 270 12.16 9.57 15.51
CA ILE A 270 12.04 10.42 16.69
C ILE A 270 11.02 9.81 17.65
N ASP A 271 11.46 9.45 18.86
CA ASP A 271 10.60 8.96 19.93
C ASP A 271 9.80 10.12 20.58
N LEU A 272 8.49 10.14 20.33
CA LEU A 272 7.57 11.10 20.95
C LEU A 272 7.32 10.85 22.44
N GLY A 273 7.63 9.64 22.93
CA GLY A 273 7.44 9.22 24.33
C GLY A 273 8.50 9.75 25.29
N GLY A 274 9.55 10.39 24.78
CA GLY A 274 10.58 11.06 25.58
C GLY A 274 11.53 10.13 26.34
N THR A 275 11.68 8.87 25.90
CA THR A 275 12.54 7.90 26.59
C THR A 275 14.03 8.06 26.24
N GLU A 276 14.37 8.67 25.10
CA GLU A 276 15.75 8.83 24.62
C GLU A 276 16.35 10.24 24.76
N GLY A 277 15.68 11.17 25.45
CA GLY A 277 16.24 12.49 25.76
C GLY A 277 16.22 13.50 24.59
N GLU A 278 15.42 13.23 23.55
CA GLU A 278 15.15 14.19 22.48
C GLU A 278 14.04 15.16 22.90
N GLU A 279 14.43 16.27 23.55
CA GLU A 279 13.48 17.34 23.86
C GLU A 279 13.06 18.08 22.58
N LEU A 280 11.82 17.85 22.16
CA LEU A 280 11.17 18.62 21.10
C LEU A 280 10.76 19.99 21.61
N THR A 281 11.01 21.04 20.81
CA THR A 281 10.61 22.40 21.17
C THR A 281 9.09 22.53 21.12
N GLU A 282 8.51 23.37 21.99
CA GLU A 282 7.07 23.66 21.97
C GLU A 282 6.61 24.19 20.59
N ALA A 283 7.46 24.96 19.92
CA ALA A 283 7.21 25.48 18.58
C ALA A 283 7.11 24.36 17.53
N LEU A 284 8.02 23.38 17.57
CA LEU A 284 8.01 22.26 16.64
C LEU A 284 6.81 21.33 16.88
N LEU A 285 6.44 21.10 18.14
CA LEU A 285 5.20 20.37 18.49
C LEU A 285 3.96 21.12 18.00
N ALA A 286 3.90 22.45 18.15
CA ALA A 286 2.80 23.25 17.63
C ALA A 286 2.67 23.14 16.09
N ASN A 287 3.81 23.10 15.38
CA ASN A 287 3.82 22.88 13.93
C ASN A 287 3.34 21.47 13.55
N LEU A 288 3.77 20.43 14.27
CA LEU A 288 3.28 19.06 14.08
C LEU A 288 1.75 19.00 14.21
N TYR A 289 1.18 19.54 15.30
CA TYR A 289 -0.27 19.58 15.48
C TYR A 289 -0.97 20.43 14.42
N GLY A 290 -0.37 21.54 14.00
CA GLY A 290 -0.89 22.38 12.93
C GLY A 290 -1.00 21.65 11.59
N CYS A 291 -0.01 20.81 11.25
CA CYS A 291 -0.06 19.92 10.10
C CYS A 291 -1.20 18.91 10.23
N LEU A 292 -1.26 18.18 11.35
CA LEU A 292 -2.30 17.19 11.61
C LEU A 292 -3.71 17.78 11.50
N LEU A 293 -3.95 18.98 12.02
CA LEU A 293 -5.25 19.67 11.90
C LEU A 293 -5.64 20.03 10.46
N ARG A 294 -4.67 20.13 9.55
CA ARG A 294 -4.87 20.46 8.12
C ARG A 294 -4.85 19.24 7.21
N SER A 295 -4.52 18.07 7.74
CA SER A 295 -4.61 16.82 7.01
C SER A 295 -6.09 16.48 6.76
N SER A 296 -6.47 16.33 5.49
CA SER A 296 -7.82 15.90 5.09
C SER A 296 -8.21 14.59 5.80
N HIS A 297 -7.25 13.67 5.94
CA HIS A 297 -7.36 12.40 6.65
C HIS A 297 -7.68 12.59 8.14
N CYS A 298 -6.94 13.45 8.84
CA CYS A 298 -7.20 13.74 10.26
C CYS A 298 -8.51 14.51 10.46
N ILE A 299 -8.86 15.43 9.55
CA ILE A 299 -10.16 16.12 9.56
C ILE A 299 -11.29 15.13 9.37
N HIS A 300 -11.15 14.15 8.47
CA HIS A 300 -12.11 13.08 8.32
C HIS A 300 -12.20 12.21 9.56
N MET A 301 -11.08 11.81 10.18
CA MET A 301 -11.08 11.04 11.44
C MET A 301 -11.78 11.79 12.58
N MET A 302 -11.51 13.09 12.74
CA MET A 302 -12.15 13.95 13.75
C MET A 302 -13.64 14.18 13.48
N ARG A 303 -14.04 14.35 12.21
CA ARG A 303 -15.46 14.54 11.82
C ARG A 303 -16.25 13.25 11.84
N SER A 304 -15.61 12.12 11.60
CA SER A 304 -16.26 10.81 11.50
C SER A 304 -16.42 10.10 12.83
N GLY A 305 -15.74 10.54 13.90
CA GLY A 305 -15.88 9.95 15.25
C GLY A 305 -15.97 8.43 15.19
N VAL A 306 -14.99 7.78 14.54
CA VAL A 306 -14.94 6.33 14.28
C VAL A 306 -16.32 5.77 13.87
N CYS A 307 -16.78 6.11 12.65
CA CYS A 307 -18.05 5.59 12.15
C CYS A 307 -17.95 5.20 10.68
N LEU A 308 -17.20 4.14 10.39
CA LEU A 308 -17.34 3.35 9.17
C LEU A 308 -18.62 2.47 9.18
N TYR A 309 -19.44 2.59 10.24
CA TYR A 309 -20.58 1.74 10.55
C TYR A 309 -21.81 1.95 9.64
N GLN A 310 -21.93 3.09 8.95
CA GLN A 310 -23.16 3.40 8.18
C GLN A 310 -23.07 3.13 6.68
N TYR A 311 -21.87 2.97 6.11
CA TYR A 311 -21.74 2.82 4.66
C TYR A 311 -21.83 1.34 4.22
N VAL A 312 -21.25 0.43 5.00
CA VAL A 312 -21.29 -1.02 4.73
C VAL A 312 -22.67 -1.61 5.04
N TYR A 313 -23.39 -1.07 6.04
CA TYR A 313 -24.69 -1.61 6.46
C TYR A 313 -25.84 -1.29 5.50
N LYS A 314 -25.75 -0.23 4.70
CA LYS A 314 -26.83 0.14 3.76
C LYS A 314 -26.81 -0.60 2.42
N ASN A 315 -25.68 -1.20 2.04
CA ASN A 315 -25.51 -1.77 0.70
C ASN A 315 -25.23 -3.29 0.68
N ILE A 316 -24.99 -3.94 1.82
CA ILE A 316 -24.79 -5.40 1.86
C ILE A 316 -26.08 -6.17 2.21
N GLU A 317 -27.09 -5.56 2.85
CA GLU A 317 -28.38 -6.21 3.16
C GLU A 317 -29.42 -6.15 2.02
N LYS A 318 -29.01 -5.83 0.77
CA LYS A 318 -29.91 -5.85 -0.40
C LYS A 318 -29.72 -7.05 -1.35
N GLN A 319 -28.93 -8.04 -0.96
CA GLN A 319 -28.77 -9.29 -1.74
C GLN A 319 -28.93 -10.58 -0.93
N HIS A 320 -29.81 -10.57 0.09
CA HIS A 320 -30.44 -11.78 0.61
C HIS A 320 -31.94 -11.60 0.71
#